data_AF-A0A536SLP7-F1
#
_entry.id   AF-A0A536SLP7-F1
#
_cell.length_a   1.000
_cell.length_b   1.000
_cell.length_c   1.000
_cell.angle_alpha   90.00
_cell.angle_beta   90.00
_cell.angle_gamma   90.00
#
_symmetry.space_group_name_H-M   'P 1'
#
loop_
_entity.id
_entity.type
_entity.pdbx_description
1 polymer ?
#
loop_
_entity_poly.entity_id
_entity_poly.type
_entity_poly.pdbx_seq_one_letter_code
_entity_poly.pdbx_strand_id
1 'polypeptide(L)'
;MILFVIAMPFLYAARKLVHELFRSIGNMVGGPLRLGARWLFATARDMKERNKAVLLAHGREEVSQHIEREFERVGALVTRDLEGYPALQRKLLDEITRVEEDYKKCGEVPPASPEWVDALTAVSKIKSDGNEMVQRILEEIKRSVHGIHDKALAEYRRAFESRHKILSGFMPFWRSLDKTFGQVDKKLTGLQDTSSKIDAQMEKYEQINKKTDKAEHALTVSAFTQFAISLLVLLIAVGGALVNFKLIALPFSEMVGAGDYLTATLRMSDVAALVLIFLEATMGLFVMETLRITHLFPIIANMSERMRRRMFWTSVVFLFVFALIEAGLALMRDMLAADRAALVQSLAAAQAAPPDPLLRLIPTTAQMVLGFFLPFALAFVGVPLESFIYSVRTVGGAAVVMLVRMLAFVLRILGNLVRQLFKVLATLYDVTIVLPLLIERMVKAMRNGEAAASRPAGRGT
;
A
#
# COMPACT_ATOMS: atom_id res chain seq x y z
N MET A 1 -62.54 -41.16 -29.20
CA MET A 1 -63.33 -40.41 -30.20
C MET A 1 -64.64 -39.87 -29.63
N ILE A 2 -65.60 -40.70 -29.20
CA ILE A 2 -66.91 -40.25 -28.69
C ILE A 2 -66.80 -39.30 -27.47
N LEU A 3 -65.96 -39.63 -26.49
CA LEU A 3 -65.71 -38.77 -25.32
C LEU A 3 -65.12 -37.40 -25.67
N PHE A 4 -64.30 -37.32 -26.72
CA PHE A 4 -63.68 -36.07 -27.16
C PHE A 4 -64.71 -35.13 -27.82
N VAL A 5 -65.64 -35.71 -28.59
CA VAL A 5 -66.74 -34.97 -29.22
C VAL A 5 -67.72 -34.43 -28.17
N ILE A 6 -68.00 -35.20 -27.10
CA ILE A 6 -68.88 -34.78 -25.99
C ILE A 6 -68.18 -33.72 -25.12
N ALA A 7 -66.88 -33.82 -24.88
CA ALA A 7 -66.12 -32.86 -24.07
C ALA A 7 -65.91 -31.50 -24.76
N MET A 8 -65.93 -31.47 -26.09
CA MET A 8 -65.67 -30.28 -26.91
C MET A 8 -66.56 -29.05 -26.61
N PRO A 9 -67.90 -29.17 -26.53
CA PRO A 9 -68.78 -28.04 -26.19
C PRO A 9 -68.56 -27.55 -24.75
N PHE A 10 -68.27 -28.43 -23.80
CA PHE A 10 -67.95 -28.06 -22.42
C PHE A 10 -66.63 -27.28 -22.34
N LEU A 11 -65.60 -27.72 -23.06
CA LEU A 11 -64.32 -27.01 -23.17
C LEU A 11 -64.49 -25.64 -23.83
N TYR A 12 -65.32 -25.55 -24.88
CA TYR A 12 -65.61 -24.28 -25.54
C TYR A 12 -66.34 -23.28 -24.62
N ALA A 13 -67.35 -23.74 -23.87
CA ALA A 13 -68.07 -22.91 -22.90
C ALA A 13 -67.16 -22.41 -21.76
N ALA A 14 -66.23 -23.26 -21.30
CA ALA A 14 -65.28 -22.93 -20.24
C ALA A 14 -64.15 -21.99 -20.69
N ARG A 15 -64.00 -21.72 -21.98
CA ARG A 15 -62.86 -20.99 -22.56
C ARG A 15 -62.55 -19.67 -21.86
N LYS A 16 -63.56 -18.83 -21.63
CA LYS A 16 -63.38 -17.50 -21.03
C LYS A 16 -62.88 -17.62 -19.58
N LEU A 17 -63.45 -18.56 -18.83
CA LEU A 17 -63.08 -18.84 -17.45
C LEU A 17 -61.64 -19.37 -17.36
N VAL A 18 -61.24 -20.29 -18.26
CA VAL A 18 -59.88 -20.86 -18.31
C VAL A 18 -58.84 -19.80 -18.68
N HIS A 19 -59.16 -18.90 -19.63
CA HIS A 19 -58.28 -17.78 -19.99
C HIS A 19 -58.09 -16.79 -18.85
N GLU A 20 -59.17 -16.45 -18.14
CA GLU A 20 -59.11 -15.59 -16.97
C GLU A 20 -58.33 -16.26 -15.83
N LEU A 21 -58.50 -17.56 -15.63
CA LEU A 21 -57.79 -18.35 -14.62
C LEU A 21 -56.28 -18.39 -14.92
N PHE A 22 -55.86 -18.69 -16.16
CA PHE A 22 -54.43 -18.66 -16.53
C PHE A 22 -53.82 -17.26 -16.42
N ARG A 23 -54.55 -16.21 -16.79
CA ARG A 23 -54.09 -14.83 -16.61
C ARG A 23 -53.98 -14.45 -15.14
N SER A 24 -54.95 -14.85 -14.32
CA SER A 24 -54.98 -14.60 -12.88
C SER A 24 -53.81 -15.28 -12.17
N ILE A 25 -53.58 -16.57 -12.43
CA ILE A 25 -52.45 -17.32 -11.86
C ILE A 25 -51.11 -16.76 -12.34
N GLY A 26 -50.99 -16.46 -13.64
CA GLY A 26 -49.77 -15.84 -14.19
C GLY A 26 -49.45 -14.47 -13.58
N ASN A 27 -50.47 -13.68 -13.22
CA ASN A 27 -50.31 -12.42 -12.52
C ASN A 27 -50.05 -12.60 -11.02
N MET A 28 -50.70 -13.58 -10.38
CA MET A 28 -50.53 -13.90 -8.96
C MET A 28 -49.10 -14.39 -8.67
N VAL A 29 -48.53 -15.21 -9.56
CA VAL A 29 -47.15 -15.71 -9.41
C VAL A 29 -46.14 -14.70 -9.97
N GLY A 30 -46.38 -14.16 -11.18
CA GLY A 30 -45.45 -13.24 -11.84
C GLY A 30 -45.46 -11.80 -11.31
N GLY A 31 -46.43 -11.43 -10.48
CA GLY A 31 -46.55 -10.12 -9.83
C GLY A 31 -45.51 -9.92 -8.72
N PRO A 32 -45.53 -10.74 -7.65
CA PRO A 32 -44.58 -10.69 -6.54
C PRO A 32 -43.12 -10.80 -7.00
N LEU A 33 -42.82 -11.67 -7.97
CA LEU A 33 -41.48 -11.80 -8.55
C LEU A 33 -40.95 -10.48 -9.13
N ARG A 34 -41.79 -9.71 -9.82
CA ARG A 34 -41.40 -8.41 -10.40
C ARG A 34 -41.33 -7.30 -9.35
N LEU A 35 -42.17 -7.35 -8.32
CA LEU A 35 -42.10 -6.43 -7.18
C LEU A 35 -40.80 -6.67 -6.40
N GLY A 36 -40.48 -7.93 -6.10
CA GLY A 36 -39.23 -8.35 -5.48
C GLY A 36 -38.01 -7.91 -6.29
N ALA A 37 -38.02 -8.09 -7.62
CA ALA A 37 -36.96 -7.60 -8.49
C ALA A 37 -36.76 -6.08 -8.38
N ARG A 38 -37.84 -5.29 -8.43
CA ARG A 38 -37.77 -3.82 -8.30
C ARG A 38 -37.21 -3.40 -6.95
N TRP A 39 -37.66 -4.06 -5.88
CA TRP A 39 -37.20 -3.80 -4.52
C TRP A 39 -35.71 -4.14 -4.34
N LEU A 40 -35.26 -5.29 -4.88
CA LEU A 40 -33.84 -5.66 -4.86
C LEU A 40 -32.99 -4.69 -5.70
N PHE A 41 -33.47 -4.20 -6.85
CA PHE A 41 -32.77 -3.17 -7.62
C PHE A 41 -32.69 -1.81 -6.92
N ALA A 42 -33.70 -1.45 -6.12
CA ALA A 42 -33.64 -0.26 -5.26
C ALA A 42 -32.61 -0.48 -4.13
N THR A 43 -32.71 -1.59 -3.42
CA THR A 43 -31.79 -1.98 -2.35
C THR A 43 -30.33 -2.02 -2.84
N ALA A 44 -30.07 -2.57 -4.02
CA ALA A 44 -28.73 -2.60 -4.61
C ALA A 44 -28.18 -1.21 -4.99
N ARG A 45 -29.05 -0.21 -5.22
CA ARG A 45 -28.63 1.19 -5.42
C ARG A 45 -28.26 1.82 -4.09
N ASP A 46 -29.11 1.68 -3.08
CA ASP A 46 -28.86 2.20 -1.73
C ASP A 46 -27.58 1.59 -1.13
N MET A 47 -27.37 0.28 -1.30
CA MET A 47 -26.14 -0.39 -0.86
C MET A 47 -24.90 0.12 -1.60
N LYS A 48 -24.99 0.42 -2.90
CA LYS A 48 -23.88 1.00 -3.66
C LYS A 48 -23.52 2.39 -3.11
N GLU A 49 -24.50 3.22 -2.80
CA GLU A 49 -24.27 4.56 -2.24
C GLU A 49 -23.64 4.50 -0.84
N ARG A 50 -24.11 3.58 0.02
CA ARG A 50 -23.49 3.34 1.34
C ARG A 50 -22.05 2.87 1.22
N ASN A 51 -21.77 1.93 0.31
CA ASN A 51 -20.42 1.44 0.07
C ASN A 51 -19.51 2.56 -0.46
N LYS A 52 -20.00 3.41 -1.37
CA LYS A 52 -19.27 4.60 -1.86
C LYS A 52 -18.96 5.56 -0.71
N ALA A 53 -19.93 5.84 0.16
CA ALA A 53 -19.72 6.74 1.29
C ALA A 53 -18.66 6.21 2.27
N VAL A 54 -18.69 4.91 2.59
CA VAL A 54 -17.70 4.27 3.47
C VAL A 54 -16.32 4.26 2.81
N LEU A 55 -16.21 3.93 1.52
CA LEU A 55 -14.95 3.91 0.80
C LEU A 55 -14.29 5.30 0.78
N LEU A 56 -15.05 6.35 0.48
CA LEU A 56 -14.55 7.72 0.47
C LEU A 56 -14.17 8.20 1.88
N ALA A 57 -14.96 7.85 2.90
CA ALA A 57 -14.63 8.19 4.28
C ALA A 57 -13.30 7.55 4.72
N HIS A 58 -13.11 6.27 4.39
CA HIS A 58 -11.89 5.54 4.73
C HIS A 58 -10.67 6.05 3.95
N GLY A 59 -10.80 6.24 2.63
CA GLY A 59 -9.73 6.82 1.82
C GLY A 59 -9.35 8.24 2.25
N ARG A 60 -10.32 9.03 2.73
CA ARG A 60 -10.06 10.35 3.30
C ARG A 60 -9.23 10.26 4.59
N GLU A 61 -9.55 9.32 5.47
CA GLU A 61 -8.84 9.13 6.73
C GLU A 61 -7.40 8.65 6.50
N GLU A 62 -7.19 7.70 5.60
CA GLU A 62 -5.87 7.19 5.24
C GLU A 62 -4.97 8.30 4.66
N VAL A 63 -5.49 9.06 3.68
CA VAL A 63 -4.76 10.20 3.08
C VAL A 63 -4.53 11.30 4.12
N SER A 64 -5.50 11.57 5.01
CA SER A 64 -5.35 12.56 6.09
C SER A 64 -4.20 12.18 7.03
N GLN A 65 -4.14 10.93 7.49
CA GLN A 65 -3.05 10.48 8.36
C GLN A 65 -1.69 10.54 7.65
N HIS A 66 -1.65 10.25 6.35
CA HIS A 66 -0.42 10.35 5.58
C HIS A 66 0.02 11.82 5.45
N ILE A 67 -0.91 12.73 5.20
CA ILE A 67 -0.66 14.18 5.15
C ILE A 67 -0.15 14.68 6.50
N GLU A 68 -0.80 14.30 7.61
CA GLU A 68 -0.41 14.71 8.97
C GLU A 68 1.01 14.25 9.32
N ARG A 69 1.36 13.00 9.00
CA ARG A 69 2.72 12.47 9.18
C ARG A 69 3.77 13.23 8.35
N GLU A 70 3.45 13.58 7.11
CA GLU A 70 4.36 14.38 6.28
C GLU A 70 4.48 15.81 6.81
N PHE A 71 3.41 16.42 7.32
CA PHE A 71 3.48 17.74 7.97
C PHE A 71 4.31 17.72 9.24
N GLU A 72 4.16 16.72 10.12
CA GLU A 72 5.02 16.56 11.29
C GLU A 72 6.49 16.41 10.89
N ARG A 73 6.77 15.61 9.85
CA ARG A 73 8.13 15.42 9.32
C ARG A 73 8.70 16.73 8.77
N VAL A 74 7.92 17.50 8.01
CA VAL A 74 8.32 18.81 7.50
C VAL A 74 8.53 19.79 8.64
N GLY A 75 7.64 19.81 9.64
CA GLY A 75 7.80 20.65 10.82
C GLY A 75 9.12 20.37 11.55
N ALA A 76 9.46 19.09 11.73
CA ALA A 76 10.74 18.69 12.33
C ALA A 76 11.95 19.08 11.46
N LEU A 77 11.84 18.93 10.13
CA LEU A 77 12.88 19.34 9.17
C LEU A 77 13.11 20.84 9.21
N VAL A 78 12.04 21.62 9.10
CA VAL A 78 12.06 23.09 9.11
C VAL A 78 12.62 23.60 10.44
N THR A 79 12.18 23.05 11.57
CA THR A 79 12.72 23.44 12.89
C THR A 79 14.22 23.19 12.95
N ARG A 80 14.67 21.98 12.59
CA ARG A 80 16.09 21.60 12.58
C ARG A 80 16.93 22.46 11.63
N ASP A 81 16.40 22.79 10.46
CA ASP A 81 17.13 23.51 9.42
C ASP A 81 17.12 25.03 9.65
N LEU A 82 16.06 25.58 10.27
CA LEU A 82 16.00 26.96 10.73
C LEU A 82 16.89 27.21 11.95
N GLU A 83 17.05 26.25 12.87
CA GLU A 83 17.95 26.39 14.04
C GLU A 83 19.40 26.67 13.65
N GLY A 84 19.87 26.13 12.53
CA GLY A 84 21.24 26.33 12.04
C GLY A 84 21.45 27.66 11.31
N TYR A 85 20.38 28.31 10.83
CA TYR A 85 20.46 29.48 9.96
C TYR A 85 21.00 30.74 10.66
N PRO A 86 20.58 31.09 11.89
CA PRO A 86 21.13 32.22 12.63
C PRO A 86 22.64 32.09 12.91
N ALA A 87 23.13 30.89 13.20
CA ALA A 87 24.56 30.65 13.41
C ALA A 87 25.38 30.86 12.13
N LEU A 88 24.80 30.49 10.99
CA LEU A 88 25.37 30.67 9.66
C LEU A 88 25.42 32.16 9.28
N GLN A 89 24.32 32.89 9.53
CA GLN A 89 24.24 34.33 9.34
C GLN A 89 25.27 35.07 10.22
N ARG A 90 25.40 34.66 11.49
CA ARG A 90 26.37 35.28 12.43
C ARG A 90 27.81 35.06 11.98
N LYS A 91 28.18 33.82 11.61
CA LYS A 91 29.52 33.52 11.06
C LYS A 91 29.81 34.31 9.79
N LEU A 92 28.82 34.47 8.91
CA LEU A 92 28.98 35.26 7.68
C LEU A 92 29.22 36.74 8.01
N LEU A 93 28.45 37.32 8.94
CA LEU A 93 28.61 38.72 9.36
C LEU A 93 29.96 38.97 10.07
N ASP A 94 30.38 38.08 10.97
CA ASP A 94 31.66 38.19 11.67
C ASP A 94 32.83 38.17 10.68
N GLU A 95 32.78 37.29 9.68
CA GLU A 95 33.84 37.17 8.67
C GLU A 95 33.81 38.30 7.63
N ILE A 96 32.63 38.81 7.24
CA ILE A 96 32.54 40.04 6.43
C ILE A 96 33.22 41.20 7.16
N THR A 97 32.96 41.35 8.47
CA THR A 97 33.57 42.39 9.29
C THR A 97 35.09 42.23 9.35
N ARG A 98 35.58 40.99 9.49
CA ARG A 98 37.02 40.69 9.49
C ARG A 98 37.68 40.97 8.15
N VAL A 99 37.04 40.60 7.03
CA VAL A 99 37.52 40.93 5.67
C VAL A 99 37.60 42.44 5.50
N GLU A 100 36.62 43.19 5.99
CA GLU A 100 36.60 44.66 5.91
C GLU A 100 37.73 45.28 6.76
N GLU A 101 38.01 44.73 7.94
CA GLU A 101 39.10 45.17 8.81
C GLU A 101 40.48 44.86 8.21
N ASP A 102 40.66 43.66 7.65
CA ASP A 102 41.89 43.25 6.98
C ASP A 102 42.11 44.04 5.68
N TYR A 103 41.04 44.38 4.97
CA TYR A 103 41.09 45.29 3.82
C TYR A 103 41.52 46.70 4.22
N LYS A 104 40.99 47.25 5.33
CA LYS A 104 41.41 48.55 5.88
C LYS A 104 42.88 48.53 6.29
N LYS A 105 43.38 47.45 6.91
CA LYS A 105 44.80 47.26 7.25
C LYS A 105 45.72 47.16 6.03
N CYS A 106 45.17 46.75 4.89
CA CYS A 106 45.89 46.68 3.61
C CYS A 106 45.83 47.98 2.78
N GLY A 107 45.18 49.04 3.26
CA GLY A 107 45.16 50.34 2.60
C GLY A 107 46.57 50.96 2.57
N GLU A 108 47.04 51.36 1.39
CA GLU A 108 48.42 51.80 1.17
C GLU A 108 48.71 53.16 1.83
N VAL A 109 49.81 53.24 2.60
CA VAL A 109 50.54 54.49 2.80
C VAL A 109 51.70 54.44 1.80
N PRO A 110 51.76 55.35 0.80
CA PRO A 110 52.91 55.40 -0.10
C PRO A 110 54.18 55.59 0.73
N PRO A 111 55.26 54.83 0.48
CA PRO A 111 56.50 55.03 1.22
C PRO A 111 56.95 56.47 1.05
N ALA A 112 57.41 57.09 2.14
CA ALA A 112 57.91 58.46 2.11
C ALA A 112 58.98 58.60 1.01
N SER A 113 58.97 59.75 0.31
CA SER A 113 59.90 60.02 -0.79
C SER A 113 61.33 59.73 -0.35
N PRO A 114 62.13 58.99 -1.13
CA PRO A 114 63.41 58.51 -0.65
C PRO A 114 64.39 59.64 -0.33
N GLU A 115 65.04 59.59 0.84
CA GLU A 115 66.03 60.58 1.29
C GLU A 115 67.22 60.76 0.31
N TRP A 116 67.45 59.81 -0.60
CA TRP A 116 68.48 59.94 -1.63
C TRP A 116 68.18 61.03 -2.67
N VAL A 117 66.91 61.43 -2.84
CA VAL A 117 66.54 62.55 -3.73
C VAL A 117 67.13 63.85 -3.19
N ASP A 118 67.12 64.03 -1.87
CA ASP A 118 67.74 65.16 -1.18
C ASP A 118 69.27 65.08 -1.21
N ALA A 119 69.84 63.88 -1.05
CA ALA A 119 71.27 63.66 -1.16
C ALA A 119 71.80 63.89 -2.59
N LEU A 120 71.05 63.50 -3.62
CA LEU A 120 71.41 63.68 -5.03
C LEU A 120 71.30 65.16 -5.45
N THR A 121 70.30 65.88 -4.94
CA THR A 121 70.16 67.34 -5.16
C THR A 121 71.19 68.16 -4.38
N ALA A 122 71.73 67.66 -3.27
CA ALA A 122 72.87 68.27 -2.58
C ALA A 122 74.17 68.11 -3.38
N VAL A 123 74.37 66.97 -4.04
CA VAL A 123 75.60 66.64 -4.78
C VAL A 123 75.65 67.28 -6.16
N SER A 124 74.50 67.43 -6.84
CA SER A 124 74.43 68.16 -8.11
C SER A 124 74.76 69.66 -8.00
N LYS A 125 74.81 70.19 -6.76
CA LYS A 125 75.24 71.57 -6.47
C LYS A 125 76.76 71.72 -6.30
N ILE A 126 77.52 70.62 -6.28
CA ILE A 126 78.99 70.62 -6.13
C ILE A 126 79.64 70.67 -7.52
N LYS A 127 80.51 71.66 -7.80
CA LYS A 127 81.24 71.77 -9.08
C LYS A 127 82.42 70.79 -9.13
N SER A 128 82.48 70.00 -10.19
CA SER A 128 83.48 68.95 -10.42
C SER A 128 84.84 69.53 -10.82
N ASP A 129 85.83 69.42 -9.95
CA ASP A 129 87.25 69.39 -10.32
C ASP A 129 87.83 68.09 -9.75
N GLY A 130 88.55 67.31 -10.56
CA GLY A 130 88.78 65.87 -10.39
C GLY A 130 89.50 65.45 -9.10
N ASN A 131 88.80 65.48 -7.97
CA ASN A 131 89.35 65.27 -6.64
C ASN A 131 88.82 63.97 -6.02
N GLU A 132 89.68 63.28 -5.28
CA GLU A 132 89.41 62.03 -4.53
C GLU A 132 88.18 62.16 -3.60
N MET A 133 87.87 63.38 -3.15
CA MET A 133 86.69 63.74 -2.37
C MET A 133 85.37 63.50 -3.12
N VAL A 134 85.30 63.83 -4.42
CA VAL A 134 84.07 63.62 -5.23
C VAL A 134 83.85 62.12 -5.47
N GLN A 135 84.93 61.35 -5.67
CA GLN A 135 84.85 59.89 -5.74
C GLN A 135 84.34 59.29 -4.43
N ARG A 136 84.87 59.71 -3.27
CA ARG A 136 84.38 59.25 -1.96
C ARG A 136 82.92 59.59 -1.72
N ILE A 137 82.47 60.80 -2.09
CA ILE A 137 81.07 61.21 -1.95
C ILE A 137 80.16 60.40 -2.89
N LEU A 138 80.55 60.20 -4.15
CA LEU A 138 79.81 59.35 -5.09
C LEU A 138 79.74 57.89 -4.63
N GLU A 139 80.81 57.39 -4.01
CA GLU A 139 80.87 56.05 -3.43
C GLU A 139 79.98 55.93 -2.18
N GLU A 140 79.91 56.98 -1.36
CA GLU A 140 79.02 57.07 -0.19
C GLU A 140 77.54 57.19 -0.60
N ILE A 141 77.22 57.95 -1.65
CA ILE A 141 75.88 57.98 -2.27
C ILE A 141 75.53 56.62 -2.83
N LYS A 142 76.42 55.98 -3.60
CA LYS A 142 76.19 54.64 -4.14
C LYS A 142 75.88 53.66 -3.01
N ARG A 143 76.63 53.71 -1.90
CA ARG A 143 76.41 52.86 -0.72
C ARG A 143 75.10 53.19 -0.01
N SER A 144 74.73 54.47 0.11
CA SER A 144 73.47 54.93 0.71
C SER A 144 72.26 54.53 -0.15
N VAL A 145 72.32 54.72 -1.47
CA VAL A 145 71.29 54.32 -2.43
C VAL A 145 71.09 52.81 -2.40
N HIS A 146 72.15 52.01 -2.41
CA HIS A 146 72.03 50.56 -2.24
C HIS A 146 71.42 50.19 -0.89
N GLY A 147 71.86 50.82 0.21
CA GLY A 147 71.31 50.55 1.55
C GLY A 147 69.84 50.92 1.71
N ILE A 148 69.39 52.04 1.16
CA ILE A 148 67.98 52.49 1.18
C ILE A 148 67.15 51.64 0.22
N HIS A 149 67.66 51.33 -0.97
CA HIS A 149 66.97 50.45 -1.92
C HIS A 149 66.77 49.04 -1.35
N ASP A 150 67.78 48.48 -0.70
CA ASP A 150 67.68 47.17 -0.04
C ASP A 150 66.69 47.21 1.13
N LYS A 151 66.66 48.29 1.91
CA LYS A 151 65.66 48.51 2.98
C LYS A 151 64.24 48.64 2.43
N ALA A 152 64.04 49.46 1.40
CA ALA A 152 62.76 49.65 0.74
C ALA A 152 62.27 48.36 0.08
N LEU A 153 63.15 47.61 -0.60
CA LEU A 153 62.85 46.28 -1.13
C LEU A 153 62.48 45.28 -0.02
N ALA A 154 63.15 45.33 1.13
CA ALA A 154 62.82 44.48 2.27
C ALA A 154 61.46 44.84 2.89
N GLU A 155 61.15 46.13 3.00
CA GLU A 155 59.83 46.61 3.46
C GLU A 155 58.72 46.26 2.47
N TYR A 156 58.95 46.43 1.16
CA TYR A 156 58.03 45.99 0.12
C TYR A 156 57.81 44.48 0.17
N ARG A 157 58.87 43.68 0.29
CA ARG A 157 58.74 42.22 0.41
C ARG A 157 57.93 41.83 1.64
N ARG A 158 58.17 42.44 2.80
CA ARG A 158 57.37 42.21 4.02
C ARG A 158 55.92 42.63 3.85
N ALA A 159 55.66 43.76 3.22
CA ALA A 159 54.30 44.23 2.94
C ALA A 159 53.56 43.27 2.00
N PHE A 160 54.19 42.83 0.91
CA PHE A 160 53.62 41.82 0.00
C PHE A 160 53.42 40.47 0.67
N GLU A 161 54.36 40.02 1.49
CA GLU A 161 54.24 38.77 2.27
C GLU A 161 53.05 38.86 3.25
N SER A 162 52.88 39.99 3.93
CA SER A 162 51.76 40.21 4.84
C SER A 162 50.40 40.21 4.11
N ARG A 163 50.29 40.89 2.95
CA ARG A 163 49.10 40.86 2.09
C ARG A 163 48.81 39.45 1.58
N HIS A 164 49.83 38.72 1.13
CA HIS A 164 49.66 37.36 0.62
C HIS A 164 49.27 36.38 1.73
N LYS A 165 49.76 36.59 2.96
CA LYS A 165 49.36 35.83 4.15
C LYS A 165 47.91 36.09 4.56
N ILE A 166 47.44 37.33 4.45
CA ILE A 166 46.03 37.69 4.65
C ILE A 166 45.17 37.04 3.56
N LEU A 167 45.56 37.15 2.29
CA LEU A 167 44.85 36.56 1.16
C LEU A 167 44.75 35.03 1.26
N SER A 168 45.84 34.36 1.65
CA SER A 168 45.86 32.90 1.84
C SER A 168 45.00 32.45 3.01
N GLY A 169 44.80 33.32 4.02
CA GLY A 169 43.87 33.11 5.13
C GLY A 169 42.40 33.04 4.71
N PHE A 170 42.00 33.66 3.59
CA PHE A 170 40.61 33.65 3.11
C PHE A 170 40.20 32.38 2.34
N MET A 171 41.16 31.69 1.72
CA MET A 171 40.91 30.45 0.97
C MET A 171 40.15 29.35 1.75
N PRO A 172 40.56 28.98 2.98
CA PRO A 172 39.84 27.96 3.75
C PRO A 172 38.42 28.40 4.15
N PHE A 173 38.19 29.70 4.36
CA PHE A 173 36.85 30.25 4.64
C PHE A 173 35.91 30.12 3.43
N TRP A 174 36.35 30.53 2.24
CA TRP A 174 35.54 30.39 1.02
C TRP A 174 35.14 28.93 0.75
N ARG A 175 36.05 27.99 1.00
CA ARG A 175 35.73 26.55 0.93
C ARG A 175 34.71 26.11 1.97
N SER A 176 34.80 26.64 3.19
CA SER A 176 33.83 26.37 4.25
C SER A 176 32.45 26.94 3.92
N LEU A 177 32.38 28.17 3.40
CA LEU A 177 31.14 28.78 2.95
C LEU A 177 30.51 28.00 1.81
N ASP A 178 31.28 27.67 0.76
CA ASP A 178 30.81 26.88 -0.37
C ASP A 178 30.22 25.54 0.08
N LYS A 179 30.92 24.83 0.97
CA LYS A 179 30.43 23.59 1.57
C LYS A 179 29.13 23.80 2.36
N THR A 180 29.03 24.90 3.11
CA THR A 180 27.87 25.20 3.95
C THR A 180 26.67 25.61 3.10
N PHE A 181 26.85 26.45 2.08
CA PHE A 181 25.84 26.80 1.09
C PHE A 181 25.38 25.57 0.32
N GLY A 182 26.28 24.67 -0.09
CA GLY A 182 25.92 23.41 -0.73
C GLY A 182 25.12 22.47 0.19
N GLN A 183 25.28 22.55 1.51
CA GLN A 183 24.44 21.83 2.47
C GLN A 183 23.05 22.46 2.60
N VAL A 184 22.96 23.79 2.64
CA VAL A 184 21.68 24.52 2.68
C VAL A 184 20.88 24.30 1.38
N ASP A 185 21.54 24.33 0.23
CA ASP A 185 20.95 24.02 -1.08
C ASP A 185 20.34 22.62 -1.11
N LYS A 186 21.09 21.59 -0.70
CA LYS A 186 20.57 20.22 -0.59
C LYS A 186 19.36 20.10 0.35
N LYS A 187 19.37 20.82 1.47
CA LYS A 187 18.24 20.85 2.41
C LYS A 187 17.01 21.53 1.82
N LEU A 188 17.20 22.66 1.13
CA LEU A 188 16.13 23.37 0.43
C LEU A 188 15.53 22.52 -0.69
N THR A 189 16.36 21.86 -1.51
CA THR A 189 15.89 20.93 -2.55
C THR A 189 15.10 19.77 -1.94
N GLY A 190 15.58 19.20 -0.81
CA GLY A 190 14.84 18.18 -0.08
C GLY A 190 13.50 18.66 0.50
N LEU A 191 13.43 19.92 0.95
CA LEU A 191 12.18 20.56 1.40
C LEU A 191 11.20 20.72 0.23
N GLN A 192 11.69 21.17 -0.92
CA GLN A 192 10.89 21.35 -2.14
C GLN A 192 10.33 20.01 -2.65
N ASP A 193 11.15 18.96 -2.68
CA ASP A 193 10.70 17.61 -3.01
C ASP A 193 9.60 17.13 -2.05
N THR A 194 9.74 17.43 -0.75
CA THR A 194 8.74 17.06 0.26
C THR A 194 7.45 17.87 0.09
N SER A 195 7.53 19.16 -0.24
CA SER A 195 6.37 20.00 -0.56
C SER A 195 5.60 19.43 -1.74
N SER A 196 6.28 19.05 -2.83
CA SER A 196 5.61 18.47 -4.01
C SER A 196 4.88 17.16 -3.70
N LYS A 197 5.42 16.35 -2.79
CA LYS A 197 4.75 15.12 -2.32
C LYS A 197 3.50 15.45 -1.51
N ILE A 198 3.55 16.46 -0.64
CA ILE A 198 2.40 16.93 0.13
C ILE A 198 1.33 17.47 -0.83
N ASP A 199 1.70 18.28 -1.81
CA ASP A 199 0.76 18.83 -2.81
C ASP A 199 0.04 17.70 -3.56
N ALA A 200 0.76 16.66 -3.99
CA ALA A 200 0.16 15.50 -4.65
C ALA A 200 -0.81 14.72 -3.74
N GLN A 201 -0.52 14.62 -2.44
CA GLN A 201 -1.44 13.99 -1.47
C GLN A 201 -2.64 14.90 -1.17
N MET A 202 -2.43 16.21 -1.10
CA MET A 202 -3.48 17.20 -0.89
C MET A 202 -4.44 17.24 -2.09
N GLU A 203 -3.93 17.11 -3.31
CA GLU A 203 -4.76 16.98 -4.50
C GLU A 203 -5.64 15.73 -4.44
N LYS A 204 -5.07 14.57 -4.06
CA LYS A 204 -5.85 13.34 -3.83
C LYS A 204 -6.92 13.54 -2.76
N TYR A 205 -6.56 14.17 -1.64
CA TYR A 205 -7.49 14.49 -0.57
C TYR A 205 -8.65 15.37 -1.05
N GLU A 206 -8.35 16.40 -1.83
CA GLU A 206 -9.36 17.30 -2.41
C GLU A 206 -10.29 16.55 -3.38
N GLN A 207 -9.74 15.67 -4.23
CA GLN A 207 -10.53 14.84 -5.15
C GLN A 207 -11.46 13.87 -4.41
N ILE A 208 -11.01 13.31 -3.27
CA ILE A 208 -11.83 12.47 -2.39
C ILE A 208 -12.93 13.30 -1.71
N ASN A 209 -12.58 14.50 -1.22
CA ASN A 209 -13.53 15.39 -0.54
C ASN A 209 -14.61 15.91 -1.50
N LYS A 210 -14.24 16.19 -2.76
CA LYS A 210 -15.16 16.52 -3.86
C LYS A 210 -15.99 15.32 -4.35
N LYS A 211 -15.77 14.11 -3.81
CA LYS A 211 -16.45 12.85 -4.18
C LYS A 211 -16.41 12.56 -5.68
N THR A 212 -15.30 12.91 -6.32
CA THR A 212 -15.14 12.76 -7.77
C THR A 212 -15.17 11.28 -8.18
N ASP A 213 -15.72 10.99 -9.36
CA ASP A 213 -15.79 9.61 -9.86
C ASP A 213 -14.40 9.01 -10.12
N LYS A 214 -13.40 9.86 -10.45
CA LYS A 214 -11.99 9.45 -10.57
C LYS A 214 -11.43 8.94 -9.24
N ALA A 215 -11.67 9.65 -8.14
CA ALA A 215 -11.21 9.24 -6.82
C ALA A 215 -11.91 7.97 -6.34
N GLU A 216 -13.22 7.83 -6.57
CA GLU A 216 -13.94 6.59 -6.29
C GLU A 216 -13.33 5.43 -7.08
N HIS A 217 -13.14 5.59 -8.39
CA HIS A 217 -12.59 4.54 -9.23
C HIS A 217 -11.17 4.15 -8.80
N ALA A 218 -10.29 5.12 -8.57
CA ALA A 218 -8.93 4.88 -8.10
C ALA A 218 -8.90 4.11 -6.76
N LEU A 219 -9.71 4.53 -5.79
CA LEU A 219 -9.84 3.85 -4.50
C LEU A 219 -10.39 2.42 -4.65
N THR A 220 -11.39 2.22 -5.51
CA THR A 220 -11.91 0.87 -5.77
C THR A 220 -10.85 -0.03 -6.40
N VAL A 221 -10.13 0.44 -7.43
CA VAL A 221 -9.08 -0.33 -8.10
C VAL A 221 -7.96 -0.68 -7.11
N SER A 222 -7.55 0.29 -6.30
CA SER A 222 -6.54 0.08 -5.24
C SER A 222 -6.99 -0.97 -4.22
N ALA A 223 -8.27 -0.94 -3.80
CA ALA A 223 -8.79 -1.96 -2.89
C ALA A 223 -8.82 -3.36 -3.54
N PHE A 224 -9.15 -3.45 -4.83
CA PHE A 224 -9.14 -4.72 -5.56
C PHE A 224 -7.72 -5.29 -5.74
N THR A 225 -6.72 -4.45 -6.04
CA THR A 225 -5.33 -4.89 -6.15
C THR A 225 -4.78 -5.33 -4.79
N GLN A 226 -5.05 -4.57 -3.73
CA GLN A 226 -4.67 -4.95 -2.37
C GLN A 226 -5.35 -6.25 -1.93
N PHE A 227 -6.63 -6.46 -2.28
CA PHE A 227 -7.32 -7.73 -2.04
C PHE A 227 -6.64 -8.89 -2.75
N ALA A 228 -6.29 -8.74 -4.03
CA ALA A 228 -5.63 -9.80 -4.79
C ALA A 228 -4.24 -10.15 -4.21
N ILE A 229 -3.45 -9.14 -3.87
CA ILE A 229 -2.11 -9.33 -3.29
C ILE A 229 -2.23 -9.98 -1.91
N SER A 230 -3.08 -9.44 -1.03
CA SER A 230 -3.26 -9.98 0.33
C SER A 230 -3.82 -11.39 0.32
N LEU A 231 -4.78 -11.71 -0.56
CA LEU A 231 -5.30 -13.06 -0.74
C LEU A 231 -4.22 -14.04 -1.20
N LEU A 232 -3.40 -13.67 -2.18
CA LEU A 232 -2.30 -14.52 -2.66
C LEU A 232 -1.32 -14.82 -1.52
N VAL A 233 -0.89 -13.79 -0.79
CA VAL A 233 0.03 -13.96 0.33
C VAL A 233 -0.61 -14.78 1.45
N LEU A 234 -1.90 -14.58 1.74
CA LEU A 234 -2.64 -15.37 2.73
C LEU A 234 -2.76 -16.85 2.32
N LEU A 235 -2.93 -17.15 1.03
CA LEU A 235 -2.92 -18.53 0.53
C LEU A 235 -1.56 -19.20 0.72
N ILE A 236 -0.45 -18.47 0.48
CA ILE A 236 0.90 -18.96 0.78
C ILE A 236 1.05 -19.22 2.28
N ALA A 237 0.58 -18.30 3.12
CA ALA A 237 0.59 -18.45 4.57
C ALA A 237 -0.21 -19.67 5.05
N VAL A 238 -1.40 -19.90 4.49
CA VAL A 238 -2.20 -21.11 4.76
C VAL A 238 -1.42 -22.36 4.33
N GLY A 239 -0.73 -22.33 3.18
CA GLY A 239 0.17 -23.40 2.77
C GLY A 239 1.28 -23.67 3.79
N GLY A 240 1.92 -22.62 4.31
CA GLY A 240 2.90 -22.70 5.38
C GLY A 240 2.32 -23.30 6.67
N ALA A 241 1.13 -22.86 7.09
CA ALA A 241 0.42 -23.39 8.24
C ALA A 241 0.05 -24.88 8.07
N LEU A 242 -0.32 -25.32 6.85
CA LEU A 242 -0.59 -26.73 6.56
C LEU A 242 0.68 -27.59 6.64
N VAL A 243 1.83 -27.06 6.18
CA VAL A 243 3.13 -27.74 6.33
C VAL A 243 3.49 -27.88 7.80
N ASN A 244 3.33 -26.80 8.58
CA ASN A 244 3.54 -26.78 10.03
C ASN A 244 2.61 -27.78 10.75
N PHE A 245 1.31 -27.77 10.44
CA PHE A 245 0.35 -28.73 10.96
C PHE A 245 0.77 -30.18 10.71
N LYS A 246 1.24 -30.49 9.50
CA LYS A 246 1.73 -31.85 9.17
C LYS A 246 3.06 -32.20 9.84
N LEU A 247 3.93 -31.22 10.11
CA LEU A 247 5.16 -31.42 10.90
C LEU A 247 4.84 -31.84 12.34
N ILE A 248 3.75 -31.29 12.90
CA ILE A 248 3.44 -31.34 14.33
C ILE A 248 2.43 -32.44 14.69
N ALA A 249 1.43 -32.68 13.84
CA ALA A 249 0.33 -33.60 14.17
C ALA A 249 0.78 -35.06 14.36
N LEU A 250 1.78 -35.51 13.58
CA LEU A 250 2.28 -36.90 13.67
C LEU A 250 2.92 -37.19 15.04
N PRO A 251 3.95 -36.46 15.50
CA PRO A 251 4.53 -36.72 16.82
C PRO A 251 3.49 -36.57 17.96
N PHE A 252 2.56 -35.63 17.88
CA PHE A 252 1.48 -35.52 18.88
C PHE A 252 0.57 -36.75 18.94
N SER A 253 0.30 -37.40 17.82
CA SER A 253 -0.54 -38.61 17.79
C SER A 253 0.07 -39.79 18.55
N GLU A 254 1.39 -39.86 18.65
CA GLU A 254 2.05 -40.90 19.44
C GLU A 254 2.11 -40.54 20.92
N MET A 255 2.35 -39.27 21.24
CA MET A 255 2.45 -38.81 22.64
C MET A 255 1.10 -38.82 23.37
N VAL A 256 0.03 -38.51 22.66
CA VAL A 256 -1.34 -38.42 23.22
C VAL A 256 -2.11 -39.73 23.01
N GLY A 257 -1.54 -40.68 22.25
CA GLY A 257 -2.15 -41.96 21.92
C GLY A 257 -2.99 -41.89 20.64
N ALA A 258 -2.60 -42.67 19.64
CA ALA A 258 -3.19 -42.63 18.30
C ALA A 258 -4.67 -43.06 18.24
N GLY A 259 -5.17 -43.67 19.33
CA GLY A 259 -6.55 -44.12 19.49
C GLY A 259 -7.47 -43.13 20.20
N ASP A 260 -6.96 -41.98 20.66
CA ASP A 260 -7.77 -41.03 21.44
C ASP A 260 -8.49 -40.04 20.50
N TYR A 261 -9.79 -40.26 20.34
CA TYR A 261 -10.67 -39.46 19.51
C TYR A 261 -11.55 -38.57 20.39
N LEU A 262 -11.49 -37.25 20.17
CA LEU A 262 -12.37 -36.30 20.88
C LEU A 262 -13.82 -36.40 20.37
N THR A 263 -13.98 -36.76 19.09
CA THR A 263 -15.27 -36.96 18.42
C THR A 263 -15.09 -38.07 17.38
N ALA A 264 -16.17 -38.71 16.93
CA ALA A 264 -16.15 -39.85 16.00
C ALA A 264 -15.26 -39.68 14.74
N THR A 265 -14.91 -38.44 14.37
CA THR A 265 -14.08 -38.11 13.20
C THR A 265 -12.82 -37.29 13.51
N LEU A 266 -12.64 -36.78 14.74
CA LEU A 266 -11.54 -35.86 15.09
C LEU A 266 -10.57 -36.50 16.08
N ARG A 267 -9.31 -36.66 15.66
CA ARG A 267 -8.21 -37.15 16.51
C ARG A 267 -7.76 -36.05 17.46
N MET A 268 -7.41 -36.42 18.71
CA MET A 268 -6.92 -35.46 19.69
C MET A 268 -5.63 -34.76 19.23
N SER A 269 -4.77 -35.47 18.48
CA SER A 269 -3.54 -34.92 17.89
C SER A 269 -3.78 -33.78 16.91
N ASP A 270 -4.83 -33.88 16.09
CA ASP A 270 -5.16 -32.87 15.09
C ASP A 270 -5.68 -31.60 15.77
N VAL A 271 -6.48 -31.76 16.83
CA VAL A 271 -6.96 -30.64 17.65
C VAL A 271 -5.79 -29.96 18.38
N ALA A 272 -4.89 -30.73 18.99
CA ALA A 272 -3.72 -30.19 19.69
C ALA A 272 -2.81 -29.39 18.76
N ALA A 273 -2.52 -29.92 17.56
CA ALA A 273 -1.72 -29.22 16.56
C ALA A 273 -2.39 -27.91 16.08
N LEU A 274 -3.70 -27.92 15.84
CA LEU A 274 -4.45 -26.70 15.48
C LEU A 274 -4.43 -25.65 16.60
N VAL A 275 -4.61 -26.07 17.86
CA VAL A 275 -4.57 -25.16 19.01
C VAL A 275 -3.21 -24.49 19.14
N LEU A 276 -2.12 -25.24 18.94
CA LEU A 276 -0.76 -24.70 18.97
C LEU A 276 -0.56 -23.65 17.86
N ILE A 277 -0.93 -23.96 16.61
CA ILE A 277 -0.84 -23.02 15.47
C ILE A 277 -1.69 -21.77 15.72
N PHE A 278 -2.90 -21.90 16.26
CA PHE A 278 -3.74 -20.73 16.58
C PHE A 278 -3.13 -19.88 17.69
N LEU A 279 -2.53 -20.50 18.71
CA LEU A 279 -1.87 -19.78 19.78
C LEU A 279 -0.64 -19.01 19.26
N GLU A 280 0.15 -19.63 18.37
CA GLU A 280 1.26 -18.98 17.68
C GLU A 280 0.80 -17.83 16.79
N ALA A 281 -0.21 -18.04 15.94
CA ALA A 281 -0.77 -16.99 15.10
C ALA A 281 -1.28 -15.81 15.93
N THR A 282 -1.88 -16.08 17.10
CA THR A 282 -2.34 -15.06 18.04
C THR A 282 -1.17 -14.30 18.66
N MET A 283 -0.12 -15.00 19.13
CA MET A 283 1.07 -14.36 19.68
C MET A 283 1.80 -13.53 18.61
N GLY A 284 1.89 -14.05 17.39
CA GLY A 284 2.45 -13.33 16.25
C GLY A 284 1.68 -12.07 15.91
N LEU A 285 0.35 -12.13 15.94
CA LEU A 285 -0.50 -10.97 15.72
C LEU A 285 -0.29 -9.90 16.81
N PHE A 286 -0.13 -10.30 18.07
CA PHE A 286 0.21 -9.36 19.15
C PHE A 286 1.59 -8.73 18.98
N VAL A 287 2.59 -9.46 18.47
CA VAL A 287 3.89 -8.86 18.12
C VAL A 287 3.72 -7.80 17.04
N MET A 288 2.97 -8.09 15.98
CA MET A 288 2.74 -7.12 14.88
C MET A 288 1.97 -5.88 15.34
N GLU A 289 0.97 -6.05 16.21
CA GLU A 289 0.18 -4.96 16.75
C GLU A 289 0.98 -4.08 17.73
N THR A 290 1.78 -4.70 18.61
CA THR A 290 2.60 -3.95 19.58
C THR A 290 3.73 -3.16 18.92
N LEU A 291 4.20 -3.60 17.74
CA LEU A 291 5.14 -2.88 16.87
C LEU A 291 4.46 -1.80 16.00
N ARG A 292 3.12 -1.68 16.03
CA ARG A 292 2.33 -0.79 15.15
C ARG A 292 2.57 -1.04 13.66
N ILE A 293 2.91 -2.28 13.32
CA ILE A 293 2.94 -2.73 11.92
C ILE A 293 1.50 -2.98 11.48
N THR A 294 0.72 -3.67 12.32
CA THR A 294 -0.72 -3.85 12.13
C THR A 294 -1.55 -2.97 13.06
N HIS A 295 -2.78 -2.67 12.64
CA HIS A 295 -3.76 -1.86 13.35
C HIS A 295 -5.11 -2.59 13.44
N LEU A 296 -5.10 -3.88 13.81
CA LEU A 296 -6.32 -4.66 13.96
C LEU A 296 -7.03 -4.40 15.29
N PHE A 297 -6.29 -3.99 16.33
CA PHE A 297 -6.81 -3.80 17.68
C PHE A 297 -6.51 -2.38 18.19
N PRO A 298 -7.42 -1.41 17.97
CA PRO A 298 -7.21 -0.02 18.37
C PRO A 298 -6.97 0.17 19.88
N ILE A 299 -7.41 -0.78 20.70
CA ILE A 299 -7.17 -0.79 22.16
C ILE A 299 -5.67 -0.90 22.46
N ILE A 300 -4.92 -1.70 21.70
CA ILE A 300 -3.47 -1.92 21.92
C ILE A 300 -2.68 -0.66 21.54
N ALA A 301 -3.12 0.08 20.51
CA ALA A 301 -2.51 1.33 20.10
C ALA A 301 -2.56 2.42 21.19
N ASN A 302 -3.64 2.44 21.98
CA ASN A 302 -3.90 3.40 23.07
C ASN A 302 -3.34 2.96 24.43
N MET A 303 -2.65 1.82 24.52
CA MET A 303 -2.04 1.36 25.77
C MET A 303 -0.80 2.19 26.14
N SER A 304 -0.51 2.27 27.45
CA SER A 304 0.73 2.87 27.93
C SER A 304 1.96 2.13 27.39
N GLU A 305 3.05 2.87 27.14
CA GLU A 305 4.31 2.34 26.60
C GLU A 305 4.85 1.14 27.37
N ARG A 306 4.71 1.18 28.71
CA ARG A 306 5.15 0.11 29.61
C ARG A 306 4.36 -1.18 29.38
N MET A 307 3.04 -1.09 29.20
CA MET A 307 2.21 -2.26 28.94
C MET A 307 2.49 -2.84 27.56
N ARG A 308 2.61 -1.99 26.53
CA ARG A 308 2.93 -2.41 25.16
C ARG A 308 4.25 -3.15 25.09
N ARG A 309 5.29 -2.64 25.76
CA ARG A 309 6.61 -3.29 25.83
C ARG A 309 6.57 -4.63 26.57
N ARG A 310 5.78 -4.74 27.65
CA ARG A 310 5.59 -6.01 28.36
C ARG A 310 4.88 -7.04 27.49
N MET A 311 3.81 -6.63 26.81
CA MET A 311 3.07 -7.49 25.90
C MET A 311 3.95 -7.99 24.75
N PHE A 312 4.72 -7.10 24.13
CA PHE A 312 5.71 -7.45 23.11
C PHE A 312 6.68 -8.54 23.58
N TRP A 313 7.37 -8.31 24.70
CA TRP A 313 8.32 -9.30 25.24
C TRP A 313 7.64 -10.61 25.64
N THR A 314 6.43 -10.55 26.19
CA THR A 314 5.67 -11.74 26.56
C THR A 314 5.36 -12.59 25.32
N SER A 315 4.83 -11.97 24.25
CA SER A 315 4.50 -12.68 23.01
C SER A 315 5.74 -13.23 22.30
N VAL A 316 6.85 -12.48 22.28
CA VAL A 316 8.12 -12.97 21.71
C VAL A 316 8.66 -14.18 22.47
N VAL A 317 8.59 -14.16 23.81
CA VAL A 317 9.01 -15.30 24.63
C VAL A 317 8.12 -16.52 24.36
N PHE A 318 6.79 -16.35 24.28
CA PHE A 318 5.89 -17.45 23.92
C PHE A 318 6.20 -18.03 22.53
N LEU A 319 6.40 -17.20 21.50
CA LEU A 319 6.78 -17.66 20.17
C LEU A 319 8.10 -18.43 20.18
N PHE A 320 9.08 -17.94 20.94
CA PHE A 320 10.36 -18.64 21.09
C PHE A 320 10.20 -20.00 21.77
N VAL A 321 9.38 -20.09 22.83
CA VAL A 321 9.08 -21.36 23.50
C VAL A 321 8.37 -22.32 22.55
N PHE A 322 7.37 -21.86 21.78
CA PHE A 322 6.71 -22.72 20.80
C PHE A 322 7.66 -23.18 19.68
N ALA A 323 8.53 -22.30 19.18
CA ALA A 323 9.57 -22.67 18.22
C ALA A 323 10.51 -23.75 18.74
N LEU A 324 10.87 -23.73 20.03
CA LEU A 324 11.66 -24.80 20.65
C LEU A 324 10.88 -26.11 20.75
N ILE A 325 9.60 -26.04 21.12
CA ILE A 325 8.71 -27.22 21.17
C ILE A 325 8.57 -27.83 19.77
N GLU A 326 8.34 -27.02 18.74
CA GLU A 326 8.21 -27.47 17.35
C GLU A 326 9.51 -28.08 16.81
N ALA A 327 10.67 -27.49 17.11
CA ALA A 327 11.96 -28.07 16.75
C ALA A 327 12.16 -29.44 17.41
N GLY A 328 11.73 -29.61 18.67
CA GLY A 328 11.73 -30.89 19.37
C GLY A 328 10.77 -31.91 18.76
N LEU A 329 9.56 -31.49 18.39
CA LEU A 329 8.57 -32.34 17.72
C LEU A 329 9.05 -32.77 16.33
N ALA A 330 9.73 -31.89 15.58
CA ALA A 330 10.33 -32.22 14.30
C ALA A 330 11.43 -33.30 14.43
N LEU A 331 12.27 -33.20 15.48
CA LEU A 331 13.24 -34.26 15.80
C LEU A 331 12.53 -35.57 16.12
N MET A 332 11.48 -35.54 16.94
CA MET A 332 10.73 -36.74 17.31
C MET A 332 10.06 -37.39 16.10
N ARG A 333 9.53 -36.58 15.17
CA ARG A 333 8.95 -37.07 13.90
C ARG A 333 9.97 -37.87 13.09
N ASP A 334 11.20 -37.39 12.98
CA ASP A 334 12.23 -38.04 12.18
C ASP A 334 12.71 -39.35 12.83
N MET A 335 12.87 -39.36 14.16
CA MET A 335 13.14 -40.58 14.93
C MET A 335 12.04 -41.63 14.71
N LEU A 336 10.77 -41.22 14.82
CA LEU A 336 9.63 -42.11 14.64
C LEU A 336 9.54 -42.68 13.21
N ALA A 337 9.90 -41.88 12.21
CA ALA A 337 9.95 -42.34 10.82
C ALA A 337 11.07 -43.37 10.61
N ALA A 338 12.24 -43.15 11.23
CA ALA A 338 13.36 -44.10 11.18
C ALA A 338 12.99 -45.43 11.85
N ASP A 339 12.34 -45.40 13.01
CA ASP A 339 11.92 -46.60 13.73
C ASP A 339 10.89 -47.41 12.94
N ARG A 340 9.91 -46.75 12.32
CA ARG A 340 8.93 -47.41 11.45
C ARG A 340 9.59 -48.05 10.22
N ALA A 341 10.57 -47.38 9.61
CA ALA A 341 11.31 -47.95 8.48
C ALA A 341 12.11 -49.19 8.90
N ALA A 342 12.76 -49.15 10.07
CA ALA A 342 13.49 -50.30 10.61
C ALA A 342 12.55 -51.48 10.92
N LEU A 343 11.37 -51.23 11.48
CA LEU A 343 10.35 -52.24 11.72
C LEU A 343 9.86 -52.89 10.42
N VAL A 344 9.49 -52.09 9.40
CA VAL A 344 9.05 -52.61 8.10
C VAL A 344 10.15 -53.44 7.45
N GLN A 345 11.40 -53.00 7.54
CA GLN A 345 12.54 -53.72 7.00
C GLN A 345 12.77 -55.06 7.72
N SER A 346 12.64 -55.10 9.05
CA SER A 346 12.71 -56.34 9.83
C SER A 346 11.59 -57.32 9.48
N LEU A 347 10.38 -56.80 9.21
CA LEU A 347 9.21 -57.59 8.82
C LEU A 347 9.29 -58.07 7.37
N ALA A 348 9.93 -57.31 6.47
CA ALA A 348 10.14 -57.68 5.08
C ALA A 348 11.31 -58.65 4.87
N ALA A 349 12.03 -59.03 5.94
CA ALA A 349 13.25 -59.85 5.90
C ALA A 349 14.32 -59.36 4.90
N ALA A 350 14.29 -58.07 4.55
CA ALA A 350 15.21 -57.48 3.58
C ALA A 350 16.41 -56.85 4.31
N GLN A 351 17.62 -57.34 4.05
CA GLN A 351 18.85 -56.66 4.49
C GLN A 351 19.17 -55.49 3.54
N ALA A 352 18.59 -54.32 3.79
CA ALA A 352 19.13 -53.06 3.30
C ALA A 352 20.19 -52.54 4.30
N ALA A 353 21.31 -52.03 3.76
CA ALA A 353 22.37 -51.42 4.56
C ALA A 353 21.83 -50.22 5.36
N PRO A 354 22.26 -50.02 6.61
CA PRO A 354 21.87 -48.84 7.38
C PRO A 354 22.31 -47.58 6.62
N PRO A 355 21.41 -46.59 6.43
CA PRO A 355 21.75 -45.32 5.81
C PRO A 355 22.91 -44.64 6.53
N ASP A 356 23.79 -43.99 5.80
CA ASP A 356 24.93 -43.27 6.39
C ASP A 356 24.46 -42.26 7.44
N PRO A 357 25.09 -42.21 8.63
CA PRO A 357 24.74 -41.27 9.69
C PRO A 357 24.75 -39.80 9.24
N LEU A 358 25.69 -39.44 8.35
CA LEU A 358 25.79 -38.09 7.79
C LEU A 358 24.63 -37.75 6.84
N LEU A 359 24.14 -38.72 6.07
CA LEU A 359 22.99 -38.53 5.18
C LEU A 359 21.68 -38.40 5.94
N ARG A 360 21.60 -38.94 7.17
CA ARG A 360 20.46 -38.75 8.09
C ARG A 360 20.47 -37.38 8.76
N LEU A 361 21.65 -36.87 9.14
CA LEU A 361 21.75 -35.59 9.85
C LEU A 361 21.19 -34.39 9.05
N ILE A 362 21.36 -34.41 7.72
CA ILE A 362 20.92 -33.33 6.82
C ILE A 362 19.39 -33.12 6.90
N PRO A 363 18.53 -34.13 6.62
CA PRO A 363 17.09 -33.97 6.72
C PRO A 363 16.60 -33.71 8.16
N THR A 364 17.19 -34.33 9.19
CA THR A 364 16.81 -34.07 10.58
C THR A 364 17.06 -32.61 10.96
N THR A 365 18.26 -32.10 10.67
CA THR A 365 18.63 -30.71 10.98
C THR A 365 17.77 -29.74 10.16
N ALA A 366 17.52 -30.04 8.88
CA ALA A 366 16.66 -29.21 8.04
C ALA A 366 15.22 -29.14 8.56
N GLN A 367 14.65 -30.27 9.03
CA GLN A 367 13.30 -30.28 9.62
C GLN A 367 13.23 -29.56 10.96
N MET A 368 14.26 -29.68 11.81
CA MET A 368 14.35 -28.94 13.08
C MET A 368 14.46 -27.44 12.84
N VAL A 369 15.32 -27.01 11.92
CA VAL A 369 15.45 -25.60 11.53
C VAL A 369 14.14 -25.09 10.94
N LEU A 370 13.50 -25.87 10.07
CA LEU A 370 12.20 -25.53 9.51
C LEU A 370 11.15 -25.34 10.63
N GLY A 371 11.01 -26.30 11.54
CA GLY A 371 10.09 -26.20 12.69
C GLY A 371 10.41 -25.03 13.61
N PHE A 372 11.68 -24.68 13.80
CA PHE A 372 12.05 -23.52 14.60
C PHE A 372 11.65 -22.18 13.96
N PHE A 373 11.82 -22.03 12.65
CA PHE A 373 11.54 -20.75 11.96
C PHE A 373 10.08 -20.56 11.56
N LEU A 374 9.31 -21.64 11.45
CA LEU A 374 7.93 -21.58 10.96
C LEU A 374 7.00 -20.74 11.85
N PRO A 375 7.04 -20.81 13.19
CA PRO A 375 6.21 -19.97 14.06
C PRO A 375 6.48 -18.47 13.85
N PHE A 376 7.73 -18.08 13.63
CA PHE A 376 8.09 -16.71 13.31
C PHE A 376 7.59 -16.29 11.92
N ALA A 377 7.64 -17.20 10.94
CA ALA A 377 7.07 -16.95 9.62
C ALA A 377 5.54 -16.77 9.69
N LEU A 378 4.84 -17.60 10.50
CA LEU A 378 3.41 -17.49 10.75
C LEU A 378 3.03 -16.19 11.49
N ALA A 379 3.93 -15.63 12.30
CA ALA A 379 3.70 -14.34 12.94
C ALA A 379 3.50 -13.20 11.92
N PHE A 380 4.15 -13.27 10.75
CA PHE A 380 3.99 -12.28 9.69
C PHE A 380 2.65 -12.34 8.97
N VAL A 381 1.83 -13.37 9.21
CA VAL A 381 0.49 -13.50 8.62
C VAL A 381 -0.43 -12.35 9.04
N GLY A 382 -0.16 -11.69 10.16
CA GLY A 382 -0.90 -10.49 10.59
C GLY A 382 -0.93 -9.38 9.53
N VAL A 383 0.17 -9.16 8.80
CA VAL A 383 0.29 -8.09 7.80
C VAL A 383 -0.65 -8.27 6.59
N PRO A 384 -0.60 -9.40 5.85
CA PRO A 384 -1.55 -9.64 4.77
C PRO A 384 -2.98 -9.82 5.30
N LEU A 385 -3.16 -10.36 6.51
CA LEU A 385 -4.49 -10.50 7.13
C LEU A 385 -5.17 -9.15 7.34
N GLU A 386 -4.43 -8.14 7.82
CA GLU A 386 -4.94 -6.78 7.97
C GLU A 386 -5.34 -6.18 6.62
N SER A 387 -4.43 -6.23 5.63
CA SER A 387 -4.71 -5.77 4.27
C SER A 387 -5.92 -6.49 3.66
N PHE A 388 -6.08 -7.78 3.95
CA PHE A 388 -7.23 -8.57 3.53
C PHE A 388 -8.51 -8.10 4.22
N ILE A 389 -8.52 -7.85 5.53
CA ILE A 389 -9.71 -7.39 6.28
C ILE A 389 -10.19 -6.02 5.77
N TYR A 390 -9.28 -5.08 5.48
CA TYR A 390 -9.66 -3.78 4.93
C TYR A 390 -10.20 -3.89 3.50
N SER A 391 -9.51 -4.64 2.64
CA SER A 391 -9.88 -4.76 1.24
C SER A 391 -11.12 -5.65 1.00
N VAL A 392 -11.31 -6.70 1.81
CA VAL A 392 -12.48 -7.60 1.72
C VAL A 392 -13.78 -6.88 2.04
N ARG A 393 -13.77 -5.86 2.90
CA ARG A 393 -14.96 -5.04 3.15
C ARG A 393 -15.41 -4.32 1.88
N THR A 394 -14.47 -3.73 1.15
CA THR A 394 -14.75 -2.99 -0.09
C THR A 394 -15.13 -3.94 -1.23
N VAL A 395 -14.30 -4.97 -1.47
CA VAL A 395 -14.52 -5.95 -2.55
C VAL A 395 -15.76 -6.82 -2.26
N GLY A 396 -15.93 -7.28 -1.03
CA GLY A 396 -17.10 -8.02 -0.56
C GLY A 396 -18.37 -7.17 -0.63
N GLY A 397 -18.30 -5.90 -0.25
CA GLY A 397 -19.41 -4.97 -0.44
C GLY A 397 -19.84 -4.85 -1.89
N ALA A 398 -18.89 -4.71 -2.82
CA ALA A 398 -19.16 -4.69 -4.26
C ALA A 398 -19.74 -6.03 -4.76
N ALA A 399 -19.22 -7.16 -4.27
CA ALA A 399 -19.70 -8.50 -4.60
C ALA A 399 -21.14 -8.73 -4.12
N VAL A 400 -21.49 -8.32 -2.91
CA VAL A 400 -22.87 -8.42 -2.40
C VAL A 400 -23.82 -7.58 -3.24
N VAL A 401 -23.42 -6.35 -3.62
CA VAL A 401 -24.24 -5.51 -4.54
C VAL A 401 -24.45 -6.22 -5.88
N MET A 402 -23.40 -6.82 -6.45
CA MET A 402 -23.50 -7.63 -7.67
C MET A 402 -24.47 -8.81 -7.51
N LEU A 403 -24.35 -9.58 -6.42
CA LEU A 403 -25.22 -10.72 -6.13
C LEU A 403 -26.69 -10.31 -6.00
N VAL A 404 -26.97 -9.22 -5.28
CA VAL A 404 -28.34 -8.68 -5.16
C VAL A 404 -28.89 -8.23 -6.51
N ARG A 405 -28.06 -7.61 -7.37
CA ARG A 405 -28.46 -7.24 -8.74
C ARG A 405 -28.72 -8.46 -9.62
N MET A 406 -27.88 -9.49 -9.54
CA MET A 406 -28.08 -10.74 -10.27
C MET A 406 -29.38 -11.43 -9.81
N LEU A 407 -29.63 -11.51 -8.50
CA LEU A 407 -30.86 -12.04 -7.96
C LEU A 407 -32.08 -11.24 -8.45
N ALA A 408 -32.02 -9.91 -8.40
CA ALA A 408 -33.07 -9.04 -8.94
C ALA A 408 -33.34 -9.29 -10.43
N PHE A 409 -32.29 -9.51 -11.22
CA PHE A 409 -32.37 -9.83 -12.63
C PHE A 409 -33.03 -11.20 -12.86
N VAL A 410 -32.62 -12.23 -12.11
CA VAL A 410 -33.22 -13.57 -12.17
C VAL A 410 -34.71 -13.52 -11.83
N LEU A 411 -35.10 -12.82 -10.75
CA LEU A 411 -36.50 -12.65 -10.38
C LEU A 411 -37.31 -11.93 -11.48
N ARG A 412 -36.71 -10.93 -12.13
CA ARG A 412 -37.34 -10.21 -13.25
C ARG A 412 -37.57 -11.13 -14.45
N ILE A 413 -36.57 -11.95 -14.80
CA ILE A 413 -36.69 -12.94 -15.89
C ILE A 413 -37.76 -13.97 -15.53
N LEU A 414 -37.71 -14.55 -14.34
CA LEU A 414 -38.65 -15.57 -13.90
C LEU A 414 -40.09 -15.03 -13.90
N GLY A 415 -40.29 -13.81 -13.39
CA GLY A 415 -41.60 -13.16 -13.40
C GLY A 415 -42.14 -12.86 -14.80
N ASN A 416 -41.26 -12.64 -15.79
CA ASN A 416 -41.64 -12.51 -17.19
C ASN A 416 -41.93 -13.87 -17.83
N LEU A 417 -41.11 -14.88 -17.54
CA LEU A 417 -41.24 -16.24 -18.07
C LEU A 417 -42.54 -16.87 -17.60
N VAL A 418 -42.89 -16.74 -16.32
CA VAL A 418 -44.18 -17.20 -15.76
C VAL A 418 -45.35 -16.60 -16.54
N ARG A 419 -45.36 -15.27 -16.76
CA ARG A 419 -46.45 -14.63 -17.52
C ARG A 419 -46.51 -15.12 -18.96
N GLN A 420 -45.35 -15.31 -19.60
CA GLN A 420 -45.29 -15.81 -20.97
C GLN A 420 -45.75 -17.26 -21.06
N LEU A 421 -45.38 -18.10 -20.09
CA LEU A 421 -45.82 -19.49 -20.00
C LEU A 421 -47.33 -19.59 -19.88
N PHE A 422 -47.95 -18.82 -18.99
CA PHE A 422 -49.42 -18.80 -18.86
C PHE A 422 -50.13 -18.23 -20.09
N LYS A 423 -49.51 -17.30 -20.84
CA LYS A 423 -50.02 -16.87 -22.14
C LYS A 423 -49.95 -17.99 -23.18
N VAL A 424 -48.83 -18.71 -23.24
CA VAL A 424 -48.65 -19.83 -24.17
C VAL A 424 -49.61 -20.97 -23.83
N LEU A 425 -49.83 -21.28 -22.55
CA LEU A 425 -50.83 -22.26 -22.11
C LEU A 425 -52.24 -21.86 -22.56
N ALA A 426 -52.60 -20.58 -22.46
CA ALA A 426 -53.87 -20.08 -22.98
C ALA A 426 -53.98 -20.26 -24.50
N THR A 427 -52.92 -19.97 -25.26
CA THR A 427 -52.90 -20.19 -26.71
C THR A 427 -52.94 -21.68 -27.07
N LEU A 428 -52.26 -22.54 -26.32
CA LEU A 428 -52.27 -24.00 -26.54
C LEU A 428 -53.66 -24.58 -26.27
N TYR A 429 -54.36 -24.06 -25.26
CA TYR A 429 -55.76 -24.37 -24.99
C TYR A 429 -56.69 -23.92 -26.13
N ASP A 430 -56.40 -22.79 -26.80
CA ASP A 430 -57.14 -22.39 -28.00
C ASP A 430 -56.89 -23.36 -29.18
N VAL A 431 -55.68 -23.95 -29.29
CA VAL A 431 -55.34 -24.95 -30.33
C VAL A 431 -56.12 -26.26 -30.12
N THR A 432 -56.37 -26.68 -28.89
CA THR A 432 -57.16 -27.90 -28.64
C THR A 432 -58.64 -27.71 -28.98
N ILE A 433 -59.14 -26.47 -29.08
CA ILE A 433 -60.54 -26.13 -29.41
C ILE A 433 -60.66 -25.58 -30.86
N VAL A 434 -59.77 -25.98 -31.78
CA VAL A 434 -59.73 -25.45 -33.16
C VAL A 434 -61.01 -25.69 -33.97
N LEU A 435 -61.64 -26.86 -33.84
CA LEU A 435 -62.83 -27.24 -34.62
C LEU A 435 -64.04 -26.32 -34.34
N PRO A 436 -64.47 -26.10 -33.08
CA PRO A 436 -65.52 -25.12 -32.77
C PRO A 436 -65.14 -23.68 -33.14
N LEU A 437 -63.86 -23.32 -33.00
CA LEU A 437 -63.34 -21.97 -33.29
C LEU A 437 -63.42 -21.60 -34.78
N LEU A 438 -63.17 -22.55 -35.68
CA LEU A 438 -63.30 -22.34 -37.13
C LEU A 438 -64.76 -22.12 -37.53
N ILE A 439 -65.67 -22.90 -36.97
CA ILE A 439 -67.12 -22.76 -37.20
C ILE A 439 -67.60 -21.39 -36.70
N GLU A 440 -67.21 -20.97 -35.49
CA GLU A 440 -67.56 -19.65 -34.95
C GLU A 440 -66.99 -18.50 -35.81
N ARG A 441 -65.75 -18.61 -36.29
CA ARG A 441 -65.12 -17.59 -37.15
C ARG A 441 -65.80 -17.50 -38.52
N MET A 442 -66.15 -18.62 -39.14
CA MET A 442 -66.90 -18.63 -40.40
C MET A 442 -68.27 -17.99 -40.25
N VAL A 443 -69.01 -18.32 -39.17
CA VAL A 443 -70.34 -17.75 -38.91
C VAL A 443 -70.25 -16.25 -38.62
N LYS A 444 -69.25 -15.78 -37.85
CA LYS A 444 -69.02 -14.35 -37.63
C LYS A 444 -68.57 -13.61 -38.88
N ALA A 445 -67.76 -14.25 -39.75
CA ALA A 445 -67.35 -13.66 -41.02
C ALA A 445 -68.54 -13.48 -41.98
N MET A 446 -69.46 -14.45 -42.05
CA MET A 446 -70.69 -14.32 -42.82
C MET A 446 -71.58 -13.19 -42.28
N ARG A 447 -71.79 -13.13 -40.96
CA ARG A 447 -72.63 -12.11 -40.33
C ARG A 447 -72.05 -10.69 -40.43
N ASN A 448 -70.72 -10.55 -40.37
CA ASN A 448 -70.05 -9.26 -40.57
C ASN A 448 -70.01 -8.86 -42.05
N GLY A 449 -69.98 -9.81 -42.98
CA GLY A 449 -70.14 -9.58 -44.42
C GLY A 449 -71.54 -9.06 -44.78
N GLU A 450 -72.59 -9.60 -44.17
CA GLU A 450 -73.97 -9.07 -44.28
C GLU A 450 -74.11 -7.66 -43.69
N ALA A 451 -73.48 -7.38 -42.53
CA ALA A 451 -73.51 -6.05 -41.93
C ALA A 451 -72.79 -5.00 -42.81
N ALA A 452 -71.70 -5.36 -43.49
CA ALA A 452 -71.01 -4.50 -44.45
C ALA A 452 -71.82 -4.26 -45.74
N ALA A 453 -72.60 -5.25 -46.19
CA ALA A 453 -73.51 -5.13 -47.33
C ALA A 453 -74.76 -4.28 -47.03
N SER A 454 -75.10 -4.09 -45.76
CA SER A 454 -76.26 -3.29 -45.32
C SER A 454 -75.98 -1.79 -45.10
N ARG A 455 -74.76 -1.30 -45.32
CA ARG A 455 -74.48 0.15 -45.33
C ARG A 455 -74.93 0.74 -46.68
N PRO A 456 -75.97 1.59 -46.73
CA PRO A 456 -76.38 2.21 -47.97
C PRO A 456 -75.29 3.15 -48.47
N ALA A 457 -74.89 2.97 -49.73
CA ALA A 457 -74.15 3.95 -50.50
C ALA A 457 -75.06 5.19 -50.73
N GLY A 458 -75.00 6.13 -49.80
CA GLY A 458 -75.65 7.43 -49.92
C GLY A 458 -74.78 8.40 -50.73
N ARG A 459 -75.06 8.45 -52.04
CA ARG A 459 -74.97 9.58 -53.00
C ARG A 459 -73.87 10.64 -52.85
N GLY A 460 -73.06 10.74 -53.91
CA GLY A 460 -72.54 12.03 -54.35
C GLY A 460 -73.66 12.95 -54.84
N THR A 461 -73.65 14.17 -54.32
CA THR A 461 -73.65 15.49 -54.98
C THR A 461 -73.31 16.50 -53.92
#